data_AF-A0A7Z0PFP8-F1
#
_entry.id   AF-A0A7Z0PFP8-F1
#
_cell.length_a   1.000
_cell.length_b   1.000
_cell.length_c   1.000
_cell.angle_alpha   90.00
_cell.angle_beta   90.00
_cell.angle_gamma   90.00
#
_symmetry.space_group_name_H-M   'P 1'
#
loop_
_entity.id
_entity.type
_entity.pdbx_description
1 polymer ?
#
loop_
_entity_poly.entity_id
_entity_poly.type
_entity_poly.pdbx_seq_one_letter_code
_entity_poly.pdbx_strand_id
1 'polypeptide(L)'
;MGNVNINLNEINLKEVFVYDFKSTGKYNEHVEDIVIFSCKSNYKNDLIKLIDNKDVKYEIIGLETKKFNGIVKEILFENLDEKTLVVRLSGVDESIKLSLNKNLKRLYQDPNMPVKKIIEDIIKDYGTDYHISKNIDMEIGRVYYQYNEDDWSFLVRLLSDFNERIFINRDGIILFGEEKLSEAEEIV
;
A
#
# COMPACT_ATOMS: atom_id res chain seq x y z
N MET A 1 -14.30 -6.64 21.91
CA MET A 1 -13.94 -5.70 20.84
C MET A 1 -13.08 -4.62 21.47
N GLY A 2 -11.83 -4.50 21.04
CA GLY A 2 -10.87 -3.56 21.62
C GLY A 2 -11.15 -2.12 21.20
N ASN A 3 -10.47 -1.17 21.84
CA ASN A 3 -10.49 0.23 21.40
C ASN A 3 -9.77 0.32 20.05
N VAL A 4 -10.51 0.56 18.98
CA VAL A 4 -9.94 0.93 17.68
C VAL A 4 -9.79 2.45 17.67
N ASN A 5 -8.63 2.92 17.21
CA ASN A 5 -8.38 4.32 16.94
C ASN A 5 -8.10 4.48 15.45
N ILE A 6 -8.64 5.55 14.86
CA ILE A 6 -8.37 5.92 13.48
C ILE A 6 -7.75 7.32 13.48
N ASN A 7 -6.53 7.40 12.98
CA ASN A 7 -5.82 8.66 12.79
C ASN A 7 -5.95 9.07 11.33
N LEU A 8 -6.34 10.32 11.08
CA LEU A 8 -6.46 10.93 9.76
C LEU A 8 -5.67 12.24 9.79
N ASN A 9 -4.40 12.19 9.36
CA ASN A 9 -3.42 13.24 9.61
C ASN A 9 -3.37 13.61 11.11
N GLU A 10 -3.76 14.84 11.47
CA GLU A 10 -3.78 15.34 12.86
C GLU A 10 -5.08 15.00 13.61
N ILE A 11 -6.08 14.44 12.93
CA ILE A 11 -7.37 14.10 13.53
C ILE A 11 -7.31 12.69 14.10
N ASN A 12 -7.46 12.59 15.42
CA ASN A 12 -7.47 11.33 16.15
C ASN A 12 -8.91 10.97 16.56
N LEU A 13 -9.50 10.01 15.86
CA LEU A 13 -10.82 9.46 16.16
C LEU A 13 -10.63 8.34 17.20
N LYS A 14 -11.08 8.61 18.42
CA LYS A 14 -10.99 7.66 19.55
C LYS A 14 -12.27 6.87 19.71
N GLU A 15 -12.13 5.65 20.23
CA GLU A 15 -13.26 4.80 20.62
C GLU A 15 -14.22 4.55 19.44
N VAL A 16 -13.68 4.36 18.23
CA VAL A 16 -14.52 4.10 17.06
C VAL A 16 -15.03 2.67 17.08
N PHE A 17 -16.24 2.48 16.57
CA PHE A 17 -16.80 1.15 16.37
C PHE A 17 -16.70 0.78 14.88
N VAL A 18 -15.86 -0.19 14.55
CA VAL A 18 -15.71 -0.67 13.17
C VAL A 18 -16.81 -1.70 12.87
N TYR A 19 -17.63 -1.41 11.86
CA TYR A 19 -18.65 -2.32 11.36
C TYR A 19 -18.07 -3.33 10.37
N ASP A 20 -17.22 -2.84 9.47
CA ASP A 20 -16.62 -3.65 8.42
C ASP A 20 -15.24 -3.09 8.04
N PHE A 21 -14.35 -4.01 7.67
CA PHE A 21 -13.05 -3.69 7.12
C PHE A 21 -12.72 -4.69 6.02
N LYS A 22 -12.35 -4.17 4.85
CA LYS A 22 -11.95 -4.97 3.71
C LYS A 22 -10.68 -4.40 3.11
N SER A 23 -9.66 -5.25 3.04
CA SER A 23 -8.41 -5.00 2.32
C SER A 23 -8.36 -5.88 1.08
N THR A 24 -8.11 -5.29 -0.09
CA THR A 24 -8.10 -5.98 -1.38
C THR A 24 -6.76 -5.80 -2.06
N GLY A 25 -5.96 -6.86 -2.12
CA GLY A 25 -4.71 -6.91 -2.88
C GLY A 25 -4.84 -7.80 -4.10
N LYS A 26 -4.19 -7.41 -5.21
CA LYS A 26 -4.01 -8.23 -6.42
C LYS A 26 -2.57 -8.10 -6.90
N TYR A 27 -2.14 -9.03 -7.75
CA TYR A 27 -0.84 -8.90 -8.40
C TYR A 27 -0.78 -7.62 -9.25
N ASN A 28 0.35 -6.92 -9.16
CA ASN A 28 0.67 -5.71 -9.92
C ASN A 28 -0.30 -4.53 -9.70
N GLU A 29 -1.14 -4.59 -8.67
CA GLU A 29 -2.01 -3.50 -8.22
C GLU A 29 -1.64 -3.11 -6.77
N HIS A 30 -1.86 -1.85 -6.41
CA HIS A 30 -1.79 -1.42 -5.01
C HIS A 30 -2.93 -2.04 -4.19
N VAL A 31 -2.76 -2.13 -2.87
CA VAL A 31 -3.81 -2.60 -1.97
C VAL A 31 -4.81 -1.47 -1.76
N GLU A 32 -6.09 -1.79 -1.98
CA GLU A 32 -7.19 -0.90 -1.64
C GLU A 32 -7.87 -1.34 -0.34
N ASP A 33 -8.00 -0.39 0.58
CA ASP A 33 -8.66 -0.59 1.87
C ASP A 33 -9.98 0.17 1.91
N ILE A 34 -11.01 -0.47 2.49
CA ILE A 34 -12.30 0.13 2.80
C ILE A 34 -12.61 -0.18 4.27
N VAL A 35 -12.87 0.86 5.04
CA VAL A 35 -13.33 0.74 6.43
C VAL A 35 -14.65 1.47 6.61
N ILE A 36 -15.60 0.82 7.27
CA ILE A 36 -16.88 1.39 7.67
C ILE A 36 -16.92 1.39 9.19
N PHE A 37 -17.07 2.55 9.79
CA PHE A 37 -17.04 2.70 11.24
C PHE A 37 -17.97 3.81 11.71
N SER A 38 -18.31 3.83 13.00
CA SER A 38 -18.95 4.97 13.64
C SER A 38 -18.04 5.69 14.62
N CYS A 39 -18.24 7.00 14.72
CA CYS A 39 -17.56 7.88 15.65
C CYS A 39 -18.51 8.97 16.19
N LYS A 40 -18.05 9.73 17.19
CA LYS A 40 -18.82 10.84 17.77
C LYS A 40 -19.09 11.94 16.74
N SER A 41 -20.29 12.53 16.77
CA SER A 41 -20.72 13.53 15.77
C SER A 41 -19.96 14.86 15.82
N ASN A 42 -19.27 15.13 16.93
CA ASN A 42 -18.39 16.30 17.05
C ASN A 42 -17.20 16.28 16.07
N TYR A 43 -16.82 15.11 15.53
CA TYR A 43 -15.77 15.00 14.52
C TYR A 43 -16.21 15.45 13.12
N LYS A 44 -17.49 15.76 12.89
CA LYS A 44 -18.04 16.10 11.56
C LYS A 44 -17.26 17.21 10.86
N ASN A 45 -17.04 18.32 11.57
CA ASN A 45 -16.38 19.49 10.98
C ASN A 45 -14.91 19.20 10.65
N ASP A 46 -14.27 18.30 11.40
CA ASP A 46 -12.89 17.91 11.14
C ASP A 46 -12.81 16.98 9.93
N LEU A 47 -13.75 16.03 9.79
CA LEU A 47 -13.87 15.20 8.59
C LEU A 47 -14.18 16.01 7.33
N ILE A 48 -15.01 17.05 7.42
CA ILE A 48 -15.29 17.95 6.29
C ILE A 48 -14.01 18.63 5.80
N LYS A 49 -13.16 19.14 6.70
CA LYS A 49 -11.88 19.77 6.34
C LYS A 49 -10.93 18.82 5.62
N LEU A 50 -11.02 17.51 5.89
CA LEU A 50 -10.20 16.50 5.24
C LEU A 50 -10.62 16.24 3.80
N ILE A 51 -11.91 16.31 3.49
CA ILE A 51 -12.42 16.07 2.12
C ILE A 51 -11.82 17.07 1.13
N ASP A 52 -11.56 18.29 1.57
CA ASP A 52 -10.94 19.33 0.74
C ASP A 52 -9.41 19.16 0.60
N ASN A 53 -8.79 18.24 1.37
CA ASN A 53 -7.36 18.00 1.37
C ASN A 53 -7.01 16.76 0.53
N LYS A 54 -6.06 16.90 -0.39
CA LYS A 54 -5.67 15.83 -1.32
C LYS A 54 -4.68 14.82 -0.73
N ASP A 55 -4.02 15.17 0.37
CA ASP A 55 -2.97 14.35 0.99
C ASP A 55 -3.34 13.96 2.42
N VAL A 56 -4.40 13.18 2.57
CA VAL A 56 -4.81 12.64 3.87
C VAL A 56 -4.23 11.25 4.04
N LYS A 57 -3.35 11.09 5.02
CA LYS A 57 -2.87 9.78 5.46
C LYS A 57 -3.81 9.25 6.53
N TYR A 58 -4.09 7.95 6.46
CA TYR A 58 -4.82 7.27 7.50
C TYR A 58 -3.96 6.22 8.18
N GLU A 59 -4.20 6.03 9.47
CA GLU A 59 -3.63 4.95 10.28
C GLU A 59 -4.74 4.35 11.15
N ILE A 60 -4.98 3.04 11.03
CA ILE A 60 -5.95 2.29 11.84
C ILE A 60 -5.19 1.44 12.84
N ILE A 61 -5.45 1.61 14.13
CA ILE A 61 -4.78 0.88 15.21
C ILE A 61 -5.80 0.08 16.01
N GLY A 62 -5.46 -1.18 16.29
CA GLY A 62 -6.23 -2.04 17.22
C GLY A 62 -7.28 -2.91 16.53
N LEU A 63 -7.45 -2.79 15.21
CA LEU A 63 -8.22 -3.73 14.42
C LEU A 63 -7.44 -5.04 14.32
N GLU A 64 -7.97 -6.12 14.90
CA GLU A 64 -7.35 -7.46 14.86
C GLU A 64 -5.87 -7.50 15.29
N THR A 65 -5.44 -6.57 16.16
CA THR A 65 -4.03 -6.33 16.58
C THR A 65 -3.07 -5.84 15.49
N LYS A 66 -3.57 -5.44 14.32
CA LYS A 66 -2.78 -4.90 13.19
C LYS A 66 -2.88 -3.39 13.05
N LYS A 67 -1.90 -2.83 12.33
CA LYS A 67 -1.80 -1.42 11.95
C LYS A 67 -1.93 -1.32 10.43
N PHE A 68 -2.88 -0.51 9.95
CA PHE A 68 -3.05 -0.26 8.51
C PHE A 68 -2.74 1.19 8.21
N ASN A 69 -1.92 1.45 7.19
CA ASN A 69 -1.52 2.79 6.79
C ASN A 69 -1.72 3.00 5.29
N GLY A 70 -2.13 4.19 4.91
CA GLY A 70 -2.24 4.53 3.50
C GLY A 70 -2.65 5.98 3.25
N ILE A 71 -2.97 6.28 2.00
CA ILE A 71 -3.51 7.55 1.56
C ILE A 71 -5.01 7.38 1.32
N VAL A 72 -5.80 8.30 1.86
CA VAL A 72 -7.24 8.36 1.67
C VAL A 72 -7.56 8.71 0.22
N LYS A 73 -8.43 7.91 -0.38
CA LYS A 73 -9.01 8.12 -1.72
C LYS A 73 -10.36 8.80 -1.64
N GLU A 74 -11.17 8.44 -0.65
CA GLU A 74 -12.52 8.96 -0.46
C GLU A 74 -12.94 8.83 1.01
N ILE A 75 -13.63 9.85 1.52
CA ILE A 75 -14.35 9.81 2.79
C ILE A 75 -15.80 10.22 2.53
N LEU A 76 -16.73 9.35 2.91
CA LEU A 76 -18.15 9.62 2.94
C LEU A 76 -18.64 9.47 4.37
N PHE A 77 -19.57 10.31 4.81
CA PHE A 77 -20.16 10.17 6.13
C PHE A 77 -21.62 10.64 6.16
N GLU A 78 -22.38 10.09 7.11
CA GLU A 78 -23.74 10.50 7.41
C GLU A 78 -24.01 10.45 8.91
N ASN A 79 -25.02 11.20 9.36
CA ASN A 79 -25.46 11.14 10.75
C ASN A 79 -26.32 9.89 10.92
N LEU A 80 -25.92 9.00 11.84
CA LEU A 80 -26.79 7.90 12.28
C LEU A 80 -27.85 8.41 13.27
N ASP A 81 -27.43 9.28 14.17
CA ASP A 81 -28.26 10.00 15.14
C ASP A 81 -27.60 11.34 15.50
N GLU A 82 -28.13 12.07 16.50
CA GLU A 82 -27.58 13.37 16.92
C GLU A 82 -26.13 13.31 17.44
N LYS A 83 -25.71 12.16 17.98
CA LYS A 83 -24.41 11.94 18.63
C LYS A 83 -23.45 11.08 17.83
N THR A 84 -23.92 10.41 16.79
CA THR A 84 -23.16 9.38 16.06
C THR A 84 -23.10 9.67 14.56
N LEU A 85 -21.89 9.61 14.01
CA LEU A 85 -21.63 9.59 12.57
C LEU A 85 -21.26 8.17 12.15
N VAL A 86 -21.73 7.75 10.97
CA VAL A 86 -21.18 6.60 10.25
C VAL A 86 -20.30 7.13 9.13
N VAL A 87 -19.10 6.58 9.01
CA VAL A 87 -18.06 7.00 8.08
C VAL A 87 -17.65 5.79 7.24
N ARG A 88 -17.61 5.98 5.92
CA ARG A 88 -16.93 5.09 4.98
C ARG A 88 -15.67 5.78 4.50
N LEU A 89 -14.53 5.21 4.84
CA LEU A 89 -13.23 5.64 4.34
C LEU A 89 -12.72 4.59 3.36
N SER A 90 -12.27 5.03 2.20
CA SER A 90 -11.47 4.21 1.29
C SER A 90 -10.11 4.83 1.08
N GLY A 91 -9.09 3.98 0.94
CA GLY A 91 -7.72 4.40 0.76
C GLY A 91 -6.90 3.37 0.00
N VAL A 92 -5.68 3.79 -0.34
CA VAL A 92 -4.67 2.94 -0.97
C VAL A 92 -3.48 2.87 -0.02
N ASP A 93 -2.89 1.69 0.11
CA ASP A 93 -1.73 1.50 1.00
C ASP A 93 -0.52 2.37 0.61
N GLU A 94 0.48 2.44 1.48
CA GLU A 94 1.65 3.31 1.29
C GLU A 94 2.45 3.04 -0.01
N SER A 95 2.32 1.87 -0.63
CA SER A 95 2.94 1.55 -1.92
C SER A 95 2.56 2.54 -3.02
N ILE A 96 1.43 3.25 -2.90
CA ILE A 96 1.04 4.32 -3.84
C ILE A 96 2.12 5.40 -4.00
N LYS A 97 3.02 5.58 -3.02
CA LYS A 97 4.17 6.49 -3.12
C LYS A 97 5.03 6.20 -4.35
N LEU A 98 5.15 4.93 -4.75
CA LEU A 98 5.87 4.49 -5.95
C LEU A 98 5.20 4.93 -7.26
N SER A 99 3.95 5.42 -7.21
CA SER A 99 3.17 5.89 -8.35
C SER A 99 3.02 7.43 -8.41
N LEU A 100 3.48 8.14 -7.36
CA LEU A 100 3.35 9.60 -7.25
C LEU A 100 4.53 10.37 -7.87
N ASN A 101 5.66 9.69 -8.04
CA ASN A 101 6.90 10.16 -8.65
C ASN A 101 6.81 10.22 -10.18
N LYS A 102 6.12 11.22 -10.70
CA LYS A 102 6.02 11.44 -12.15
C LYS A 102 7.22 12.27 -12.61
N ASN A 103 7.85 11.86 -13.71
CA ASN A 103 9.05 12.46 -14.35
C ASN A 103 10.43 11.90 -13.94
N LEU A 104 10.53 10.60 -13.62
CA LEU A 104 11.83 9.95 -13.43
C LEU A 104 12.49 9.57 -14.75
N LYS A 105 13.82 9.60 -14.73
CA LYS A 105 14.69 9.14 -15.82
C LYS A 105 15.80 8.30 -15.24
N ARG A 106 15.69 6.98 -15.39
CA ARG A 106 16.74 6.03 -15.02
C ARG A 106 17.11 5.19 -16.23
N LEU A 107 18.40 4.89 -16.36
CA LEU A 107 18.95 4.12 -17.47
C LEU A 107 19.89 3.06 -16.91
N TYR A 108 19.49 1.80 -17.01
CA TYR A 108 20.28 0.63 -16.64
C TYR A 108 20.84 0.02 -17.92
N GLN A 109 22.12 0.28 -18.21
CA GLN A 109 22.75 -0.06 -19.48
C GLN A 109 23.44 -1.43 -19.49
N ASP A 110 23.95 -1.87 -18.34
CA ASP A 110 24.72 -3.11 -18.21
C ASP A 110 23.80 -4.33 -18.26
N PRO A 111 23.81 -5.14 -19.33
CA PRO A 111 22.94 -6.30 -19.45
C PRO A 111 23.18 -7.35 -18.36
N ASN A 112 24.36 -7.37 -17.74
CA ASN A 112 24.70 -8.31 -16.68
C ASN A 112 24.29 -7.79 -15.29
N MET A 113 23.60 -6.64 -15.20
CA MET A 113 23.10 -6.13 -13.92
C MET A 113 22.02 -7.06 -13.37
N PRO A 114 22.13 -7.55 -12.12
CA PRO A 114 21.10 -8.37 -11.50
C PRO A 114 19.78 -7.59 -11.33
N VAL A 115 18.64 -8.22 -11.63
CA VAL A 115 17.30 -7.62 -11.47
C VAL A 115 17.09 -7.08 -10.05
N LYS A 116 17.53 -7.85 -9.03
CA LYS A 116 17.44 -7.43 -7.62
C LYS A 116 18.10 -6.08 -7.32
N LYS A 117 19.22 -5.77 -7.98
CA LYS A 117 19.91 -4.47 -7.76
C LYS A 117 19.08 -3.30 -8.26
N ILE A 118 18.30 -3.48 -9.33
CA ILE A 118 17.41 -2.44 -9.84
C ILE A 118 16.24 -2.22 -8.88
N ILE A 119 15.67 -3.30 -8.34
CA ILE A 119 14.59 -3.22 -7.35
C ILE A 119 15.09 -2.47 -6.11
N GLU A 120 16.25 -2.85 -5.58
CA GLU A 120 16.88 -2.21 -4.41
C GLU A 120 17.23 -0.74 -4.67
N ASP A 121 17.76 -0.42 -5.85
CA ASP A 121 18.10 0.96 -6.24
C ASP A 121 16.86 1.88 -6.22
N ILE A 122 15.71 1.34 -6.60
CA ILE A 122 14.44 2.08 -6.61
C ILE A 122 13.84 2.16 -5.20
N ILE A 123 13.73 1.04 -4.50
CA ILE A 123 12.96 0.96 -3.25
C ILE A 123 13.65 1.66 -2.07
N LYS A 124 14.99 1.77 -2.08
CA LYS A 124 15.77 2.40 -1.00
C LYS A 124 15.30 3.82 -0.64
N ASP A 125 14.73 4.56 -1.59
CA ASP A 125 14.30 5.95 -1.40
C ASP A 125 12.93 6.08 -0.70
N TYR A 126 12.20 4.97 -0.53
CA TYR A 126 10.80 4.97 -0.05
C TYR A 126 10.62 4.55 1.41
N GLY A 127 11.65 3.96 2.04
CA GLY A 127 11.57 3.46 3.42
C GLY A 127 10.45 2.45 3.65
N THR A 128 10.07 1.70 2.61
CA THR A 128 8.99 0.71 2.64
C THR A 128 9.58 -0.67 2.89
N ASP A 129 8.92 -1.49 3.69
CA ASP A 129 9.32 -2.88 3.90
C ASP A 129 9.07 -3.70 2.63
N TYR A 130 10.04 -4.52 2.25
CA TYR A 130 9.95 -5.34 1.06
C TYR A 130 10.67 -6.69 1.22
N HIS A 131 10.31 -7.62 0.36
CA HIS A 131 10.96 -8.91 0.19
C HIS A 131 11.17 -9.17 -1.30
N ILE A 132 12.36 -9.64 -1.66
CA ILE A 132 12.66 -10.08 -3.03
C ILE A 132 12.75 -11.60 -3.01
N SER A 133 11.89 -12.26 -3.78
CA SER A 133 11.87 -13.71 -3.92
C SER A 133 13.24 -14.22 -4.36
N LYS A 134 13.63 -15.40 -3.84
CA LYS A 134 14.85 -16.10 -4.28
C LYS A 134 14.84 -16.45 -5.77
N ASN A 135 13.66 -16.48 -6.40
CA ASN A 135 13.52 -16.72 -7.84
C ASN A 135 14.02 -15.54 -8.68
N ILE A 136 14.16 -14.35 -8.10
CA ILE A 136 14.77 -13.17 -8.75
C ILE A 136 16.31 -13.29 -8.70
N ASP A 137 16.85 -14.32 -9.37
CA ASP A 137 18.28 -14.57 -9.51
C ASP A 137 18.70 -14.59 -10.98
N MET A 138 18.30 -13.53 -11.70
CA MET A 138 18.67 -13.32 -13.10
C MET A 138 19.23 -11.92 -13.33
N GLU A 139 19.93 -11.78 -14.45
CA GLU A 139 20.44 -10.52 -14.98
C GLU A 139 19.41 -9.89 -15.94
N ILE A 140 19.46 -8.57 -16.11
CA ILE A 140 18.47 -7.86 -16.93
C ILE A 140 18.51 -8.23 -18.41
N GLY A 141 19.63 -8.73 -18.92
CA GLY A 141 19.81 -9.25 -20.29
C GLY A 141 19.66 -8.21 -21.41
N ARG A 142 19.27 -6.97 -21.09
CA ARG A 142 19.06 -5.86 -22.01
C ARG A 142 19.06 -4.52 -21.27
N VAL A 143 19.11 -3.43 -22.03
CA VAL A 143 18.99 -2.08 -21.49
C VAL A 143 17.56 -1.81 -21.02
N TYR A 144 17.40 -1.26 -19.82
CA TYR A 144 16.13 -0.71 -19.33
C TYR A 144 16.21 0.80 -19.21
N TYR A 145 15.24 1.48 -19.83
CA TYR A 145 15.04 2.91 -19.71
C TYR A 145 13.68 3.18 -19.08
N GLN A 146 13.67 3.92 -17.99
CA GLN A 146 12.47 4.47 -17.38
C GLN A 146 12.28 5.88 -17.91
N TYR A 147 11.17 6.14 -18.59
CA TYR A 147 10.89 7.44 -19.18
C TYR A 147 9.43 7.82 -19.05
N ASN A 148 9.17 8.90 -18.30
CA ASN A 148 7.82 9.39 -18.04
C ASN A 148 6.89 8.27 -17.50
N GLU A 149 7.47 7.37 -16.72
CA GLU A 149 6.84 6.22 -16.09
C GLU A 149 7.22 6.29 -14.61
N ASP A 150 6.24 6.10 -13.73
CA ASP A 150 6.46 6.04 -12.28
C ASP A 150 7.21 4.75 -11.87
N ASP A 151 7.68 4.70 -10.63
CA ASP A 151 8.50 3.56 -10.16
C ASP A 151 7.69 2.27 -10.07
N TRP A 152 6.42 2.36 -9.69
CA TRP A 152 5.53 1.21 -9.64
C TRP A 152 5.37 0.57 -11.03
N SER A 153 4.98 1.37 -12.02
CA SER A 153 4.77 0.92 -13.39
C SER A 153 6.07 0.37 -13.99
N PHE A 154 7.21 1.01 -13.72
CA PHE A 154 8.52 0.53 -14.15
C PHE A 154 8.87 -0.84 -13.53
N LEU A 155 8.66 -1.02 -12.22
CA LEU A 155 8.91 -2.28 -11.53
C LEU A 155 7.99 -3.40 -12.03
N VAL A 156 6.70 -3.10 -12.24
CA VAL A 156 5.74 -4.05 -12.83
C VAL A 156 6.20 -4.49 -14.23
N ARG A 157 6.62 -3.54 -15.07
CA ARG A 157 7.12 -3.82 -16.41
C ARG A 157 8.40 -4.66 -16.38
N LEU A 158 9.36 -4.27 -15.54
CA LEU A 158 10.62 -5.00 -15.34
C LEU A 158 10.38 -6.46 -14.97
N LEU A 159 9.54 -6.72 -13.97
CA LEU A 159 9.27 -8.10 -13.53
C LEU A 159 8.45 -8.91 -14.53
N SER A 160 7.54 -8.25 -15.26
CA SER A 160 6.72 -8.92 -16.29
C SER A 160 7.59 -9.53 -17.39
N ASP A 161 8.73 -8.92 -17.72
CA ASP A 161 9.69 -9.47 -18.69
C ASP A 161 10.31 -10.81 -18.26
N PHE A 162 10.24 -11.14 -16.97
CA PHE A 162 10.71 -12.39 -16.38
C PHE A 162 9.59 -13.32 -15.93
N ASN A 163 8.33 -13.05 -16.32
CA ASN A 163 7.12 -13.72 -15.82
C ASN A 163 6.95 -13.64 -14.29
N GLU A 164 7.50 -12.61 -13.67
CA GLU A 164 7.40 -12.35 -12.24
C GLU A 164 6.40 -11.21 -11.98
N ARG A 165 5.97 -11.08 -10.72
CA ARG A 165 4.91 -10.14 -10.33
C ARG A 165 5.21 -9.47 -9.00
N ILE A 166 4.53 -8.37 -8.74
CA ILE A 166 4.53 -7.69 -7.45
C ILE A 166 3.24 -8.06 -6.72
N PHE A 167 3.34 -8.34 -5.42
CA PHE A 167 2.18 -8.51 -4.54
C PHE A 167 2.45 -7.81 -3.21
N ILE A 168 1.42 -7.25 -2.59
CA ILE A 168 1.53 -6.63 -1.27
C ILE A 168 0.76 -7.50 -0.29
N ASN A 169 1.45 -7.97 0.74
CA ASN A 169 0.83 -8.85 1.72
C ASN A 169 -0.02 -8.07 2.74
N ARG A 170 -0.67 -8.80 3.64
CA ARG A 170 -1.56 -8.21 4.67
C ARG A 170 -0.83 -7.34 5.70
N ASP A 171 0.49 -7.37 5.74
CA ASP A 171 1.32 -6.56 6.63
C ASP A 171 1.85 -5.30 5.92
N GLY A 172 1.46 -5.08 4.65
CA GLY A 172 1.92 -3.96 3.83
C GLY A 172 3.32 -4.15 3.24
N ILE A 173 3.89 -5.35 3.33
CA ILE A 173 5.21 -5.66 2.76
C ILE A 173 5.06 -5.90 1.27
N ILE A 174 5.87 -5.20 0.46
CA ILE A 174 5.93 -5.39 -0.99
C ILE A 174 6.77 -6.63 -1.29
N LEU A 175 6.17 -7.62 -1.93
CA LEU A 175 6.81 -8.84 -2.39
C LEU A 175 7.11 -8.73 -3.88
N PHE A 176 8.39 -8.86 -4.24
CA PHE A 176 8.85 -8.90 -5.62
C PHE A 176 9.15 -10.34 -6.05
N GLY A 177 8.39 -10.84 -7.00
CA GLY A 177 8.45 -12.21 -7.50
C GLY A 177 7.63 -13.19 -6.65
N GLU A 178 7.22 -14.29 -7.28
CA GLU A 178 6.52 -15.37 -6.57
C GLU A 178 7.55 -16.27 -5.89
N GLU A 179 7.36 -16.57 -4.60
CA GLU A 179 8.06 -17.70 -3.99
C GLU A 179 7.29 -18.98 -4.35
N LYS A 180 7.90 -19.83 -5.17
CA LYS A 180 7.43 -21.22 -5.23
C LYS A 180 7.81 -21.84 -3.89
N LEU A 181 6.82 -22.20 -3.08
CA LEU A 181 7.01 -23.23 -2.06
C LEU A 181 7.59 -24.43 -2.81
N SER A 182 8.89 -24.70 -2.67
CA SER A 182 9.44 -25.95 -3.14
C SER A 182 8.65 -27.06 -2.49
N GLU A 183 8.09 -27.96 -3.28
CA GLU A 183 7.58 -29.22 -2.77
C GLU A 183 8.69 -29.85 -1.90
N ALA A 184 8.35 -30.14 -0.64
CA ALA A 184 9.17 -30.73 0.41
C ALA A 184 10.17 -29.80 1.15
N GLU A 185 9.68 -29.09 2.16
CA GLU A 185 10.26 -29.27 3.50
C GLU A 185 9.37 -30.29 4.23
N GLU A 186 9.63 -31.59 4.01
CA GLU A 186 9.20 -32.60 4.97
C GLU A 186 9.93 -32.31 6.28
N ILE A 187 9.20 -31.76 7.25
CA ILE A 187 9.63 -31.72 8.63
C ILE A 187 9.48 -33.15 9.16
N VAL A 188 10.61 -33.82 9.38
CA VAL A 188 10.71 -35.02 10.22
C VAL A 188 10.56 -34.63 11.69
#